data_AF-A0AAN7QAD4-F1
#
_entry.id   AF-A0AAN7QAD4-F1
#
_cell.length_a   1.000
_cell.length_b   1.000
_cell.length_c   1.000
_cell.angle_alpha   90.00
_cell.angle_beta   90.00
_cell.angle_gamma   90.00
#
_symmetry.space_group_name_H-M   'P 1'
#
loop_
_entity.id
_entity.type
_entity.pdbx_description
1 polymer ?
#
loop_
_entity_poly.entity_id
_entity_poly.type
_entity_poly.pdbx_seq_one_letter_code
_entity_poly.pdbx_strand_id
1 'polypeptide(L)'
;MSGEPKRAIFSADEKESLKILVKKYKDILENKKTDCVSVSQKKKTWIQLAVEYNSLAENSSRTPQQLKKCWENLKNKRKMELSLEKRERLTTGGGSFHPPADDPEAPLTDDILGGVDIELKDVIDSDIIPQEHENECIEAFIAEDIPQETSEVTLNSIGLEKTQSSKRKTYVGRGTAIERELAVRLDRIELLKKQEAELHAAKMQEQQLRIKEAELKLLQTEEEGRLRIEILKEQLLQEHNKRNIC
;
A
#
# COMPACT_ATOMS: atom_id res chain seq x y z
N MET A 1 27.09 16.78 35.81
CA MET A 1 25.65 16.85 35.54
C MET A 1 25.47 16.88 34.03
N SER A 2 25.33 15.71 33.40
CA SER A 2 25.13 15.63 31.95
C SER A 2 23.64 15.83 31.69
N GLY A 3 23.26 17.03 31.29
CA GLY A 3 21.88 17.33 30.91
C GLY A 3 21.50 16.49 29.69
N GLU A 4 20.38 15.78 29.78
CA GLU A 4 19.82 15.05 28.63
C GLU A 4 19.66 15.99 27.44
N PRO A 5 20.04 15.56 26.23
CA PRO A 5 19.90 16.39 25.04
C PRO A 5 18.41 16.68 24.82
N LYS A 6 18.02 17.94 25.02
CA LYS A 6 16.68 18.42 24.68
C LYS A 6 16.45 18.15 23.20
N ARG A 7 15.27 17.59 22.87
CA ARG A 7 14.83 17.36 21.49
C ARG A 7 14.92 18.69 20.71
N ALA A 8 15.86 18.77 19.77
CA ALA A 8 16.01 19.94 18.92
C ALA A 8 14.89 19.98 17.87
N ILE A 9 14.01 20.97 17.99
CA ILE A 9 12.90 21.24 17.05
C ILE A 9 13.49 21.93 15.81
N PHE A 10 12.87 21.71 14.64
CA PHE A 10 13.22 22.43 13.41
C PHE A 10 12.59 23.83 13.40
N SER A 11 13.41 24.87 13.28
CA SER A 11 12.99 26.26 13.08
C SER A 11 12.35 26.48 11.70
N ALA A 12 11.76 27.66 11.47
CA ALA A 12 11.21 28.01 10.15
C ALA A 12 12.31 28.06 9.08
N ASP A 13 13.43 28.73 9.38
CA ASP A 13 14.57 28.86 8.45
C ASP A 13 15.21 27.49 8.14
N GLU A 14 15.28 26.61 9.15
CA GLU A 14 15.75 25.24 8.99
C GLU A 14 14.85 24.42 8.04
N LYS A 15 13.53 24.63 8.11
CA LYS A 15 12.56 23.98 7.20
C LYS A 15 12.64 24.55 5.80
N GLU A 16 12.81 25.86 5.64
CA GLU A 16 12.91 26.49 4.33
C GLU A 16 14.18 26.03 3.59
N SER A 17 15.31 26.00 4.31
CA SER A 17 16.58 25.44 3.80
C SER A 17 16.41 23.99 3.34
N LEU A 18 15.66 23.18 4.11
CA LEU A 18 15.35 21.80 3.73
C LEU A 18 14.51 21.73 2.46
N LYS A 19 13.47 22.56 2.30
CA LYS A 19 12.63 22.58 1.09
C LYS A 19 13.44 22.90 -0.16
N ILE A 20 14.34 23.88 -0.08
CA ILE A 20 15.21 24.27 -1.21
C ILE A 20 16.09 23.09 -1.65
N LEU A 21 16.72 22.40 -0.70
CA LEU A 21 17.55 21.23 -1.01
C LEU A 21 16.73 20.05 -1.53
N VAL A 22 15.54 19.81 -0.98
CA VAL A 22 14.65 18.75 -1.49
C VAL A 22 14.20 19.06 -2.91
N LYS A 23 13.88 20.32 -3.23
CA LYS A 23 13.55 20.74 -4.59
C LYS A 23 14.69 20.46 -5.58
N LYS A 24 15.93 20.74 -5.19
CA LYS A 24 17.14 20.44 -5.99
C LYS A 24 17.25 18.94 -6.33
N TYR A 25 16.81 18.05 -5.43
CA TYR A 25 16.88 16.59 -5.60
C TYR A 25 15.53 15.93 -5.89
N LYS A 26 14.52 16.70 -6.31
CA LYS A 26 13.12 16.26 -6.47
C LYS A 26 12.98 15.00 -7.31
N ASP A 27 13.65 14.94 -8.47
CA ASP A 27 13.49 13.84 -9.44
C ASP A 27 13.92 12.47 -8.90
N ILE A 28 14.78 12.46 -7.89
CA ILE A 28 15.25 11.23 -7.25
C ILE A 28 14.43 10.95 -5.99
N LEU A 29 14.21 11.96 -5.14
CA LEU A 29 13.54 11.79 -3.86
C LEU A 29 12.04 11.50 -4.00
N GLU A 30 11.36 12.18 -4.92
CA GLU A 30 9.92 12.03 -5.18
C GLU A 30 9.61 11.08 -6.36
N ASN A 31 10.62 10.30 -6.78
CA ASN A 31 10.41 9.26 -7.77
C ASN A 31 9.47 8.17 -7.22
N LYS A 32 8.41 7.80 -7.95
CA LYS A 32 7.44 6.78 -7.53
C LYS A 32 7.96 5.33 -7.63
N LYS A 33 9.13 5.10 -8.24
CA LYS A 33 9.73 3.77 -8.35
C LYS A 33 10.15 3.20 -6.99
N THR A 34 9.98 1.88 -6.84
CA THR A 34 10.23 1.09 -5.62
C THR A 34 11.24 -0.05 -5.83
N ASP A 35 11.93 -0.08 -6.97
CA ASP A 35 12.98 -1.07 -7.23
C ASP A 35 14.21 -0.87 -6.32
N CYS A 36 15.02 -1.92 -6.17
CA CYS A 36 16.20 -1.89 -5.30
C CYS A 36 17.22 -0.78 -5.64
N VAL A 37 17.34 -0.42 -6.93
CA VAL A 37 18.27 0.61 -7.38
C VAL A 37 17.76 1.99 -6.99
N SER A 38 16.47 2.28 -7.23
CA SER A 38 15.86 3.55 -6.83
C SER A 38 15.83 3.74 -5.31
N VAL A 39 15.62 2.68 -4.52
CA VAL A 39 15.72 2.74 -3.05
C VAL A 39 17.14 3.09 -2.60
N SER A 40 18.16 2.44 -3.18
CA SER A 40 19.56 2.76 -2.86
C SER A 40 19.92 4.19 -3.27
N GLN A 41 19.44 4.64 -4.43
CA GLN A 41 19.68 6.00 -4.93
C GLN A 41 19.03 7.07 -4.04
N LYS A 42 17.79 6.86 -3.58
CA LYS A 42 17.13 7.72 -2.59
C LYS A 42 17.92 7.78 -1.28
N LYS A 43 18.40 6.64 -0.78
CA LYS A 43 19.23 6.58 0.45
C LYS A 43 20.51 7.40 0.30
N LYS A 44 21.24 7.24 -0.80
CA LYS A 44 22.45 8.01 -1.11
C LYS A 44 22.16 9.51 -1.21
N THR A 45 21.06 9.86 -1.85
CA THR A 45 20.64 11.26 -2.04
C THR A 45 20.30 11.92 -0.71
N TRP A 46 19.61 11.23 0.21
CA TRP A 46 19.38 11.75 1.57
C TRP A 46 20.67 11.96 2.37
N ILE A 47 21.67 11.08 2.19
CA ILE A 47 22.98 11.26 2.83
C ILE A 47 23.68 12.50 2.28
N GLN A 48 23.70 12.67 0.96
CA GLN A 48 24.29 13.84 0.32
C GLN A 48 23.57 15.14 0.72
N LEU A 49 22.23 15.12 0.73
CA LEU A 49 21.41 16.23 1.19
C LEU A 49 21.74 16.62 2.63
N ALA A 50 21.93 15.64 3.53
CA ALA A 50 22.31 15.92 4.91
C ALA A 50 23.70 16.57 5.03
N VAL A 51 24.66 16.17 4.20
CA VAL A 51 25.99 16.81 4.15
C VAL A 51 25.84 18.27 3.71
N GLU A 52 25.11 18.53 2.62
CA GLU A 52 24.87 19.90 2.15
C GLU A 52 24.11 20.73 3.19
N TYR A 53 23.05 20.18 3.77
CA TYR A 53 22.27 20.84 4.81
C TYR A 53 23.12 21.22 6.02
N ASN A 54 23.92 20.29 6.53
CA ASN A 54 24.78 20.53 7.69
C ASN A 54 25.94 21.47 7.38
N SER A 55 26.35 21.60 6.11
CA SER A 55 27.34 22.61 5.69
C SER A 55 26.77 24.03 5.66
N LEU A 56 25.46 24.16 5.49
CA LEU A 56 24.73 25.43 5.50
C LEU A 56 24.23 25.79 6.91
N ALA A 57 23.97 24.79 7.75
CA ALA A 57 23.38 24.98 9.08
C ALA A 57 24.41 25.43 10.11
N GLU A 58 24.22 26.63 10.64
CA GLU A 58 25.15 27.24 11.61
C GLU A 58 25.05 26.64 13.03
N ASN A 59 23.89 26.07 13.41
CA ASN A 59 23.56 25.83 14.81
C ASN A 59 23.11 24.41 15.18
N SER A 60 22.86 23.51 14.22
CA SER A 60 22.41 22.14 14.52
C SER A 60 22.65 21.17 13.37
N SER A 61 23.51 20.17 13.60
CA SER A 61 23.69 19.06 12.66
C SER A 61 22.49 18.11 12.72
N ARG A 62 21.96 17.74 11.56
CA ARG A 62 20.81 16.83 11.40
C ARG A 62 21.23 15.58 10.66
N THR A 63 20.70 14.43 11.09
CA THR A 63 20.92 13.17 10.39
C THR A 63 20.02 13.08 9.15
N PRO A 64 20.40 12.29 8.13
CA PRO A 64 19.54 12.04 6.96
C PRO A 64 18.13 11.58 7.33
N GLN A 65 18.01 10.77 8.38
CA GLN A 65 16.74 10.26 8.90
C GLN A 65 15.87 11.37 9.50
N GLN A 66 16.47 12.32 10.23
CA GLN A 66 15.77 13.48 10.79
C GLN A 66 15.25 14.40 9.69
N LEU A 67 16.06 14.66 8.65
CA LEU A 67 15.67 15.48 7.51
C LEU A 67 14.56 14.81 6.69
N LYS A 68 14.69 13.51 6.41
CA LYS A 68 13.63 12.72 5.76
C LYS A 68 12.34 12.80 6.57
N LYS A 69 12.40 12.59 7.89
CA LYS A 69 11.21 12.64 8.74
C LYS A 69 10.57 14.04 8.78
N CYS A 70 11.39 15.09 8.84
CA CYS A 70 10.92 16.47 8.78
C CYS A 70 10.18 16.73 7.46
N TRP A 71 10.76 16.30 6.34
CA TRP A 71 10.15 16.42 5.02
C TRP A 71 8.81 15.67 4.90
N GLU A 72 8.74 14.41 5.36
CA GLU A 72 7.48 13.66 5.37
C GLU A 72 6.41 14.35 6.22
N ASN A 73 6.79 14.93 7.36
CA ASN A 73 5.86 15.69 8.19
C ASN A 73 5.38 16.96 7.48
N LEU A 74 6.26 17.68 6.76
CA LEU A 74 5.90 18.85 5.95
C LEU A 74 4.92 18.47 4.83
N LYS A 75 5.19 17.37 4.10
CA LYS A 75 4.28 16.84 3.08
C LYS A 75 2.92 16.50 3.67
N ASN A 76 2.89 15.81 4.81
CA ASN A 76 1.64 15.42 5.44
C ASN A 76 0.83 16.63 5.93
N LYS A 77 1.49 17.62 6.55
CA LYS A 77 0.84 18.87 6.95
C LYS A 77 0.20 19.55 5.73
N ARG A 78 0.95 19.67 4.63
CA ARG A 78 0.45 20.30 3.40
C ARG A 78 -0.72 19.54 2.77
N LYS A 79 -0.65 18.20 2.73
CA LYS A 79 -1.77 17.37 2.27
C LYS A 79 -3.03 17.58 3.11
N MET A 80 -2.90 17.71 4.42
CA MET A 80 -4.04 17.99 5.31
C MET A 80 -4.64 19.36 5.00
N GLU A 81 -3.83 20.41 4.88
CA GLU A 81 -4.28 21.76 4.52
C GLU A 81 -5.03 21.77 3.17
N LEU A 82 -4.46 21.14 2.15
CA LEU A 82 -5.09 21.03 0.83
C LEU A 82 -6.41 20.22 0.88
N SER A 83 -6.49 19.20 1.74
CA SER A 83 -7.74 18.43 1.93
C SER A 83 -8.82 19.27 2.61
N LEU A 84 -8.45 20.11 3.57
CA LEU A 84 -9.37 21.03 4.24
C LEU A 84 -9.88 22.08 3.25
N GLU A 85 -8.99 22.69 2.47
CA GLU A 85 -9.35 23.68 1.45
C GLU A 85 -10.30 23.08 0.40
N LYS A 86 -10.01 21.85 -0.09
CA LYS A 86 -10.91 21.14 -1.00
C LYS A 86 -12.27 20.87 -0.37
N ARG A 87 -12.32 20.47 0.90
CA ARG A 87 -13.57 20.21 1.61
C ARG A 87 -14.42 21.47 1.75
N GLU A 88 -13.81 22.58 2.18
CA GLU A 88 -14.50 23.88 2.31
C GLU A 88 -15.03 24.39 0.97
N ARG A 89 -14.30 24.14 -0.13
CA ARG A 89 -14.75 24.50 -1.48
C ARG A 89 -15.96 23.68 -1.94
N LEU A 90 -16.06 22.41 -1.52
CA LEU A 90 -17.10 21.48 -1.93
C LEU A 90 -18.35 21.52 -1.05
N THR A 91 -18.32 22.18 0.11
CA THR A 91 -19.52 22.41 0.92
C THR A 91 -20.45 23.44 0.25
N THR A 92 -21.44 22.96 -0.51
CA THR A 92 -22.44 23.79 -1.23
C THR A 92 -23.64 24.22 -0.37
N GLY A 93 -23.53 24.15 0.96
CA GLY A 93 -24.60 24.48 1.91
C GLY A 93 -24.71 25.97 2.31
N GLY A 94 -24.34 26.92 1.45
CA GLY A 94 -24.56 28.36 1.69
C GLY A 94 -23.72 29.02 2.79
N GLY A 95 -22.62 28.40 3.23
CA GLY A 95 -21.67 28.99 4.19
C GLY A 95 -20.74 30.04 3.57
N SER A 96 -20.26 30.99 4.37
CA SER A 96 -19.30 32.02 3.91
C SER A 96 -17.95 31.38 3.59
N PHE A 97 -17.49 31.52 2.34
CA PHE A 97 -16.14 31.18 1.91
C PHE A 97 -15.13 32.05 2.67
N HIS A 98 -14.22 31.42 3.40
CA HIS A 98 -13.06 32.10 3.97
C HIS A 98 -11.86 31.77 3.08
N PRO A 99 -11.31 32.73 2.31
CA PRO A 99 -10.10 32.48 1.55
C PRO A 99 -8.96 32.05 2.50
N PRO A 100 -8.10 31.09 2.09
CA PRO A 100 -6.94 30.72 2.90
C PRO A 100 -6.07 31.95 3.15
N ALA A 101 -5.55 32.10 4.37
CA ALA A 101 -4.54 33.10 4.66
C ALA A 101 -3.33 32.86 3.73
N ASP A 102 -2.76 33.94 3.19
CA ASP A 102 -1.54 33.90 2.38
C ASP A 102 -0.37 33.36 3.24
N ASP A 103 -0.21 32.03 3.29
CA ASP A 103 0.93 31.38 3.93
C ASP A 103 2.12 31.34 2.96
N PRO A 104 3.21 32.09 3.23
CA PRO A 104 4.39 32.10 2.38
C PRO A 104 5.11 30.74 2.31
N GLU A 105 4.80 29.76 3.17
CA GLU A 105 5.39 28.41 3.10
C GLU A 105 4.81 27.50 2.00
N ALA A 106 3.62 27.81 1.47
CA ALA A 106 2.84 26.94 0.60
C ALA A 106 3.37 26.74 -0.85
N PRO A 107 3.88 27.76 -1.55
CA PRO A 107 4.15 27.66 -2.99
C PRO A 107 5.24 26.64 -3.34
N LEU A 108 6.27 26.56 -2.50
CA LEU A 108 7.43 25.69 -2.76
C LEU A 108 7.11 24.21 -2.51
N THR A 109 6.32 23.93 -1.47
CA THR A 109 5.87 22.56 -1.19
C THR A 109 4.89 22.06 -2.23
N ASP A 110 4.03 22.94 -2.76
CA ASP A 110 3.05 22.58 -3.80
C ASP A 110 3.72 22.25 -5.14
N ASP A 111 4.75 23.01 -5.51
CA ASP A 111 5.56 22.73 -6.70
C ASP A 111 6.28 21.38 -6.61
N ILE A 112 6.73 20.99 -5.40
CA ILE A 112 7.34 19.67 -5.18
C ILE A 112 6.27 18.55 -5.20
N LEU A 113 5.09 18.80 -4.63
CA LEU A 113 3.95 17.88 -4.57
C LEU A 113 3.12 17.82 -5.86
N GLY A 114 3.50 18.56 -6.91
CA GLY A 114 2.73 18.74 -8.14
C GLY A 114 2.12 17.45 -8.69
N GLY A 115 0.80 17.29 -8.50
CA GLY A 115 0.01 16.16 -9.00
C GLY A 115 -0.35 15.07 -7.98
N VAL A 116 -0.23 15.33 -6.67
CA VAL A 116 -0.78 14.40 -5.67
C VAL A 116 -2.31 14.48 -5.65
N ASP A 117 -2.96 13.35 -5.91
CA ASP A 117 -4.39 13.16 -5.65
C ASP A 117 -4.63 13.31 -4.14
N ILE A 118 -5.20 14.45 -3.76
CA ILE A 118 -5.64 14.69 -2.39
C ILE A 118 -7.00 14.03 -2.23
N GLU A 119 -6.99 12.84 -1.64
CA GLU A 119 -8.17 12.10 -1.21
C GLU A 119 -8.87 12.87 -0.08
N LEU A 120 -10.19 13.04 -0.20
CA LEU A 120 -11.03 13.58 0.86
C LEU A 120 -11.54 12.41 1.68
N LYS A 121 -10.96 12.20 2.86
CA LYS A 121 -11.47 11.21 3.82
C LYS A 121 -12.78 11.72 4.43
N ASP A 122 -13.72 10.80 4.65
CA ASP A 122 -15.01 11.03 5.31
C ASP A 122 -16.02 11.91 4.54
N VAL A 123 -15.95 11.96 3.20
CA VAL A 123 -17.07 12.48 2.41
C VAL A 123 -18.22 11.47 2.52
N ILE A 124 -19.23 11.79 3.32
CA ILE A 124 -20.48 11.02 3.35
C ILE A 124 -21.29 11.47 2.13
N ASP A 125 -21.07 10.82 0.99
CA ASP A 125 -22.06 10.82 -0.09
C ASP A 125 -23.20 9.87 0.33
N SER A 126 -24.43 10.17 -0.05
CA SER A 126 -25.62 9.44 0.41
C SER A 126 -25.65 7.96 0.01
N ASP A 127 -24.66 7.46 -0.74
CA ASP A 127 -24.58 6.09 -1.25
C ASP A 127 -23.25 5.33 -0.97
N ILE A 128 -22.43 5.71 0.03
CA ILE A 128 -21.14 5.01 0.27
C ILE A 128 -21.27 3.78 1.18
N ILE A 129 -20.99 2.60 0.61
CA ILE A 129 -20.69 1.35 1.34
C ILE A 129 -19.28 1.47 1.94
N PRO A 130 -19.07 1.20 3.24
CA PRO A 130 -17.75 1.27 3.84
C PRO A 130 -16.76 0.29 3.17
N GLN A 131 -15.79 0.81 2.43
CA GLN A 131 -14.59 0.06 2.08
C GLN A 131 -13.56 0.26 3.19
N GLU A 132 -13.33 -0.78 3.98
CA GLU A 132 -12.25 -0.81 4.97
C GLU A 132 -10.90 -0.91 4.24
N HIS A 133 -10.34 0.23 3.85
CA HIS A 133 -8.96 0.33 3.37
C HIS A 133 -8.01 0.40 4.57
N GLU A 134 -7.42 -0.75 4.91
CA GLU A 134 -6.27 -0.86 5.78
C GLU A 134 -5.06 -0.15 5.13
N ASN A 135 -4.74 1.03 5.62
CA ASN A 135 -3.45 1.65 5.33
C ASN A 135 -2.38 1.01 6.24
N GLU A 136 -1.69 -0.02 5.75
CA GLU A 136 -0.37 -0.38 6.28
C GLU A 136 0.73 0.28 5.44
N CYS A 137 1.54 1.09 6.11
CA CYS A 137 2.99 1.01 6.00
C CYS A 137 3.60 1.62 7.27
N ILE A 138 3.59 0.85 8.35
CA ILE A 138 4.55 1.01 9.44
C ILE A 138 5.71 0.08 9.08
N GLU A 139 6.72 0.60 8.41
CA GLU A 139 8.00 -0.12 8.33
C GLU A 139 8.62 -0.15 9.72
N ALA A 140 8.66 -1.34 10.30
CA ALA A 140 9.43 -1.65 11.48
C ALA A 140 10.92 -1.86 11.10
N PHE A 141 11.77 -1.17 11.86
CA PHE A 141 13.07 -1.62 12.39
C PHE A 141 14.28 -1.80 11.45
N ILE A 142 15.31 -0.96 11.67
CA ILE A 142 16.61 -1.45 12.15
C ILE A 142 17.02 -0.52 13.30
N ALA A 143 16.85 -0.98 14.53
CA ALA A 143 17.74 -0.59 15.60
C ALA A 143 18.93 -1.55 15.56
N GLU A 144 20.14 -1.02 15.58
CA GLU A 144 21.29 -1.77 16.08
C GLU A 144 22.31 -0.80 16.69
N ASP A 145 22.85 -1.29 17.81
CA ASP A 145 23.63 -0.66 18.87
C ASP A 145 25.07 -0.25 18.50
N ILE A 146 25.67 0.54 19.39
CA ILE A 146 27.12 0.80 19.53
C ILE A 146 27.43 0.67 21.07
N PRO A 147 28.59 0.19 21.57
CA PRO A 147 29.07 -1.20 21.68
C PRO A 147 29.68 -1.56 23.08
N GLN A 148 30.29 -2.77 23.17
CA GLN A 148 31.29 -3.29 24.15
C GLN A 148 30.78 -3.93 25.47
N GLU A 149 31.36 -4.99 26.06
CA GLU A 149 32.41 -5.98 25.74
C GLU A 149 32.27 -7.20 26.68
N THR A 150 32.58 -8.39 26.17
CA THR A 150 33.06 -9.66 26.78
C THR A 150 32.73 -10.07 28.24
N SER A 151 32.12 -11.26 28.40
CA SER A 151 32.75 -12.42 29.06
C SER A 151 31.84 -13.66 29.03
N GLU A 152 32.45 -14.80 28.71
CA GLU A 152 31.83 -16.12 28.56
C GLU A 152 31.32 -16.70 29.90
N VAL A 153 30.34 -17.60 29.85
CA VAL A 153 30.43 -19.02 30.30
C VAL A 153 29.05 -19.65 30.58
N THR A 154 28.78 -20.69 29.78
CA THR A 154 27.95 -21.91 29.96
C THR A 154 26.45 -21.89 30.21
N LEU A 155 25.78 -22.61 29.29
CA LEU A 155 24.48 -23.26 29.39
C LEU A 155 24.37 -24.18 30.61
N ASN A 156 23.21 -24.16 31.28
CA ASN A 156 22.63 -25.34 31.90
C ASN A 156 21.09 -25.22 32.01
N SER A 157 20.43 -26.31 31.62
CA SER A 157 19.00 -26.58 31.69
C SER A 157 18.49 -26.78 33.14
N ILE A 158 17.17 -27.02 33.27
CA ILE A 158 16.33 -27.35 34.45
C ILE A 158 15.52 -26.11 34.90
N GLY A 159 14.20 -26.12 35.08
CA GLY A 159 13.16 -27.15 35.13
C GLY A 159 11.91 -26.47 35.71
N LEU A 160 10.71 -26.93 35.34
CA LEU A 160 9.45 -26.49 35.93
C LEU A 160 9.47 -26.61 37.45
N GLU A 161 8.99 -25.59 38.18
CA GLU A 161 8.06 -25.79 39.31
C GLU A 161 7.12 -24.60 39.50
N LYS A 162 5.88 -24.94 39.88
CA LYS A 162 4.73 -24.07 40.12
C LYS A 162 4.78 -23.56 41.55
N THR A 163 4.54 -22.27 41.77
CA THR A 163 4.07 -21.76 43.08
C THR A 163 2.95 -20.74 42.89
N GLN A 164 1.87 -20.94 43.66
CA GLN A 164 0.57 -20.30 43.53
C GLN A 164 0.47 -18.92 44.20
N SER A 165 -0.47 -18.13 43.66
CA SER A 165 -1.28 -17.10 44.33
C SER A 165 -0.61 -15.77 44.73
N SER A 166 -0.87 -14.73 43.93
CA SER A 166 -1.24 -13.43 44.50
C SER A 166 -2.04 -12.61 43.49
N LYS A 167 -3.28 -12.27 43.86
CA LYS A 167 -4.21 -11.43 43.09
C LYS A 167 -3.56 -10.08 42.77
N ARG A 168 -3.18 -9.85 41.52
CA ARG A 168 -2.90 -8.52 40.98
C ARG A 168 -3.70 -8.34 39.70
N LYS A 169 -4.45 -7.24 39.60
CA LYS A 169 -5.14 -6.79 38.38
C LYS A 169 -4.15 -6.84 37.22
N THR A 170 -4.39 -7.69 36.24
CA THR A 170 -3.55 -7.78 35.05
C THR A 170 -3.79 -6.55 34.20
N TYR A 171 -2.85 -5.61 34.28
CA TYR A 171 -2.67 -4.64 33.22
C TYR A 171 -2.22 -5.45 32.00
N VAL A 172 -3.07 -5.53 30.98
CA VAL A 172 -2.76 -6.18 29.71
C VAL A 172 -1.58 -5.44 29.11
N GLY A 173 -0.38 -6.03 29.23
CA GLY A 173 0.85 -5.40 28.76
C GLY A 173 0.74 -5.04 27.29
N ARG A 174 1.22 -3.86 26.92
CA ARG A 174 1.16 -3.31 25.55
C ARG A 174 1.61 -4.30 24.47
N GLY A 175 2.51 -5.25 24.78
CA GLY A 175 2.91 -6.36 23.90
C GLY A 175 1.79 -7.35 23.57
N THR A 176 0.93 -7.71 24.54
CA THR A 176 -0.17 -8.68 24.35
C THR A 176 -1.35 -8.14 23.54
N ALA A 177 -1.45 -6.81 23.40
CA ALA A 177 -2.43 -6.19 22.50
C ALA A 177 -1.95 -6.28 21.04
N ILE A 178 -0.66 -6.01 20.81
CA ILE A 178 -0.01 -6.09 19.50
C ILE A 178 0.02 -7.54 19.00
N GLU A 179 0.37 -8.51 19.85
CA GLU A 179 0.40 -9.93 19.49
C GLU A 179 -0.98 -10.47 19.09
N ARG A 180 -2.04 -10.05 19.80
CA ARG A 180 -3.41 -10.41 19.44
C ARG A 180 -3.85 -9.78 18.14
N GLU A 181 -3.49 -8.52 17.91
CA GLU A 181 -3.78 -7.83 16.64
C GLU A 181 -3.04 -8.48 15.46
N LEU A 182 -1.78 -8.86 15.64
CA LEU A 182 -0.99 -9.57 14.63
C LEU A 182 -1.58 -10.95 14.29
N ALA A 183 -2.03 -11.72 15.28
CA ALA A 183 -2.68 -13.00 15.05
C ALA A 183 -3.95 -12.85 14.19
N VAL A 184 -4.78 -11.85 14.50
CA VAL A 184 -5.99 -11.55 13.72
C VAL A 184 -5.67 -11.14 12.29
N ARG A 185 -4.62 -10.33 12.08
CA ARG A 185 -4.18 -9.94 10.73
C ARG A 185 -3.64 -11.13 9.93
N LEU A 186 -2.87 -12.02 10.55
CA LEU A 186 -2.36 -13.23 9.89
C LEU A 186 -3.51 -14.17 9.48
N ASP A 187 -4.49 -14.39 10.37
CA ASP A 187 -5.68 -15.18 10.06
C ASP A 187 -6.48 -14.56 8.91
N ARG A 188 -6.63 -13.22 8.89
CA ARG A 188 -7.28 -12.50 7.80
C ARG A 188 -6.55 -12.68 6.47
N ILE A 189 -5.22 -12.56 6.47
CA ILE A 189 -4.40 -12.76 5.26
C ILE A 189 -4.52 -14.18 4.75
N GLU A 190 -4.50 -15.18 5.64
CA GLU A 190 -4.66 -16.59 5.26
C GLU A 190 -6.05 -16.86 4.68
N LEU A 191 -7.10 -16.29 5.28
CA LEU A 191 -8.46 -16.38 4.75
C LEU A 191 -8.58 -15.78 3.35
N LEU A 192 -7.99 -14.59 3.13
CA LEU A 192 -8.00 -13.94 1.82
C LEU A 192 -7.26 -14.78 0.77
N LYS A 193 -6.08 -15.32 1.10
CA LYS A 193 -5.35 -16.23 0.21
C LYS A 193 -6.16 -17.47 -0.15
N LYS A 194 -6.89 -18.03 0.82
CA LYS A 194 -7.77 -19.19 0.58
C LYS A 194 -8.93 -18.82 -0.36
N GLN A 195 -9.58 -17.68 -0.13
CA GLN A 195 -10.65 -17.18 -0.99
C GLN A 195 -10.16 -16.90 -2.42
N GLU A 196 -8.97 -16.31 -2.57
CA GLU A 196 -8.34 -16.08 -3.87
C GLU A 196 -8.04 -17.39 -4.60
N ALA A 197 -7.53 -18.40 -3.89
CA ALA A 197 -7.26 -19.72 -4.46
C ALA A 197 -8.55 -20.43 -4.89
N GLU A 198 -9.61 -20.36 -4.08
CA GLU A 198 -10.94 -20.91 -4.41
C GLU A 198 -11.54 -20.20 -5.63
N LEU A 199 -11.46 -18.87 -5.68
CA LEU A 199 -11.92 -18.08 -6.82
C LEU A 199 -11.15 -18.41 -8.10
N HIS A 200 -9.82 -18.55 -8.00
CA HIS A 200 -8.99 -18.94 -9.13
C HIS A 200 -9.34 -20.35 -9.63
N ALA A 201 -9.52 -21.31 -8.72
CA ALA A 201 -9.93 -22.67 -9.07
C ALA A 201 -11.31 -22.69 -9.75
N ALA A 202 -12.28 -21.94 -9.24
CA ALA A 202 -13.61 -21.82 -9.83
C ALA A 202 -13.56 -21.23 -11.25
N LYS A 203 -12.76 -20.17 -11.47
CA LYS A 203 -12.54 -19.59 -12.80
C LYS A 203 -11.92 -20.59 -13.77
N MET A 204 -10.93 -21.36 -13.33
CA MET A 204 -10.30 -22.40 -14.15
C MET A 204 -11.29 -23.50 -14.52
N GLN A 205 -12.13 -23.92 -13.57
CA GLN A 205 -13.19 -24.90 -13.83
C GLN A 205 -14.25 -24.35 -14.80
N GLU A 206 -14.65 -23.09 -14.67
CA GLU A 206 -15.57 -22.42 -15.60
C GLU A 206 -15.01 -22.43 -17.03
N GLN A 207 -13.73 -22.07 -17.20
CA GLN A 207 -13.07 -22.11 -18.51
C GLN A 207 -13.04 -23.54 -19.09
N GLN A 208 -12.75 -24.56 -18.27
CA GLN A 208 -12.78 -25.95 -18.72
C GLN A 208 -14.18 -26.39 -19.16
N LEU A 209 -15.22 -26.01 -18.42
CA LEU A 209 -16.60 -26.31 -18.79
C LEU A 209 -17.00 -25.59 -20.08
N ARG A 210 -16.60 -24.33 -20.25
CA ARG A 210 -16.84 -23.56 -21.46
C ARG A 210 -16.21 -24.21 -22.70
N ILE A 211 -14.99 -24.73 -22.57
CA ILE A 211 -14.31 -25.47 -23.64
C ILE A 211 -15.08 -26.76 -23.96
N LYS A 212 -15.43 -27.57 -22.95
CA LYS A 212 -16.21 -28.80 -23.14
C LYS A 212 -17.57 -28.55 -23.79
N GLU A 213 -18.24 -27.46 -23.41
CA GLU A 213 -19.52 -27.08 -24.03
C GLU A 213 -19.34 -26.72 -25.51
N ALA A 214 -18.27 -25.99 -25.86
CA ALA A 214 -17.95 -25.67 -27.24
C ALA A 214 -17.61 -26.92 -28.07
N GLU A 215 -16.85 -27.86 -27.51
CA GLU A 215 -16.53 -29.15 -28.15
C GLU A 215 -17.81 -29.97 -28.40
N LEU A 216 -18.70 -30.03 -27.41
CA LEU A 216 -19.96 -30.78 -27.54
C LEU A 216 -20.88 -30.15 -28.60
N LYS A 217 -20.93 -28.82 -28.69
CA LYS A 217 -21.66 -28.11 -29.75
C LYS A 217 -21.07 -28.41 -31.13
N LEU A 218 -19.74 -28.42 -31.25
CA LEU A 218 -19.09 -28.76 -32.52
C LEU A 218 -19.47 -30.17 -32.96
N LEU A 219 -19.41 -31.14 -32.06
CA LEU A 219 -19.76 -32.53 -32.34
C LEU A 219 -21.23 -32.68 -32.78
N GLN A 220 -22.15 -31.98 -32.11
CA GLN A 220 -23.56 -31.95 -32.51
C GLN A 220 -23.72 -31.39 -33.93
N THR A 221 -23.06 -30.28 -34.26
CA THR A 221 -23.15 -29.70 -35.61
C THR A 221 -22.57 -30.62 -36.69
N GLU A 222 -21.52 -31.38 -36.37
CA GLU A 222 -20.93 -32.37 -37.28
C GLU A 222 -21.88 -33.55 -37.53
N GLU A 223 -22.54 -34.05 -36.48
CA GLU A 223 -23.53 -35.12 -36.59
C GLU A 223 -24.76 -34.68 -37.38
N GLU A 224 -25.29 -33.47 -37.11
CA GLU A 224 -26.38 -32.87 -37.87
C GLU A 224 -26.01 -32.71 -39.35
N GLY A 225 -24.80 -32.21 -39.63
CA GLY A 225 -24.26 -32.10 -40.98
C GLY A 225 -24.17 -33.45 -41.69
N ARG A 226 -23.70 -34.49 -40.98
CA ARG A 226 -23.59 -35.87 -41.51
C ARG A 226 -24.96 -36.44 -41.85
N LEU A 227 -25.94 -36.32 -40.93
CA LEU A 227 -27.31 -36.80 -41.15
C LEU A 227 -27.95 -36.12 -42.35
N ARG A 228 -27.75 -34.80 -42.48
CA ARG A 228 -28.27 -34.03 -43.62
C ARG A 228 -27.71 -34.50 -44.95
N ILE A 229 -26.41 -34.80 -45.01
CA ILE A 229 -25.77 -35.35 -46.21
C ILE A 229 -26.36 -36.73 -46.54
N GLU A 230 -26.56 -37.60 -45.55
CA GLU A 230 -27.07 -38.96 -45.76
C GLU A 230 -28.51 -38.94 -46.31
N ILE A 231 -29.38 -38.09 -45.74
CA ILE A 231 -30.73 -37.87 -46.23
C ILE A 231 -30.72 -37.40 -47.69
N LEU A 232 -29.85 -36.46 -48.04
CA LEU A 232 -29.73 -35.96 -49.41
C LEU A 232 -29.28 -37.07 -50.39
N LYS A 233 -28.34 -37.93 -49.99
CA LYS A 233 -27.93 -39.08 -50.82
C LYS A 233 -29.10 -40.02 -51.07
N GLU A 234 -29.86 -40.34 -50.03
CA GLU A 234 -31.00 -41.26 -50.15
C GLU A 234 -32.11 -40.69 -51.05
N GLN A 235 -32.41 -39.39 -50.92
CA GLN A 235 -33.33 -38.70 -51.82
C GLN A 235 -32.88 -38.75 -53.29
N LEU A 236 -31.59 -38.51 -53.55
CA LEU A 236 -31.03 -38.62 -54.90
C LEU A 236 -31.12 -40.04 -55.45
N LEU A 237 -30.87 -41.06 -54.61
CA LEU A 237 -30.97 -42.47 -55.01
C LEU A 237 -32.40 -42.84 -55.38
N GLN A 238 -33.38 -42.37 -54.59
CA GLN A 238 -34.80 -42.56 -54.87
C GLN A 238 -35.22 -41.86 -56.16
N GLU A 239 -34.79 -40.63 -56.39
CA GLU A 239 -35.05 -39.90 -57.64
C GLU A 239 -34.45 -40.60 -58.86
N HIS A 240 -33.21 -41.10 -58.75
CA HIS A 240 -32.57 -41.87 -59.81
C HIS A 240 -33.33 -43.18 -60.11
N ASN A 241 -33.76 -43.90 -59.07
CA ASN A 241 -34.56 -45.13 -59.24
C ASN A 241 -35.93 -44.85 -59.89
N LYS A 242 -36.62 -43.77 -59.51
CA LYS A 242 -37.87 -43.36 -60.16
C LYS A 242 -37.66 -43.07 -61.65
N ARG A 243 -36.56 -42.38 -62.02
CA ARG A 243 -36.25 -42.06 -63.42
C ARG A 243 -35.90 -43.27 -64.27
N ASN A 244 -35.43 -44.37 -63.69
CA ASN A 244 -35.11 -45.60 -64.42
C ASN A 244 -36.28 -46.58 -64.52
N ILE A 245 -37.40 -46.33 -63.82
CA ILE A 245 -38.59 -47.20 -63.80
C ILE A 245 -39.72 -46.65 -64.70
N CYS A 246 -39.66 -45.38 -65.13
CA CYS A 246 -40.49 -44.80 -66.18
C CYS A 246 -39.76 -44.82 -67.53
#